data_AF-A0A352XQ80-F1
#
_entry.id   AF-A0A352XQ80-F1
#
_cell.length_a   1.000
_cell.length_b   1.000
_cell.length_c   1.000
_cell.angle_alpha   90.00
_cell.angle_beta   90.00
_cell.angle_gamma   90.00
#
_symmetry.space_group_name_H-M   'P 1'
#
loop_
_entity.id
_entity.type
_entity.pdbx_description
1 polymer ?
#
loop_
_entity_poly.entity_id
_entity_poly.type
_entity_poly.pdbx_seq_one_letter_code
_entity_poly.pdbx_strand_id
1 'polypeptide(L)'
;MIKPYTAVGLIPTVRGIRTRADIKRNLEHLSHLVKAAAWLSSLDLPVKLIAFPEGALQGFNDEVLDLDHVTFARECAIDIPGEETDALGKIARAYDSFIIAQAKARHPEIKDRFFNVGFILDPQGEVILQHYKVSPLFPVEHS
;
A
#
# COMPACT_ATOMS: atom_id res chain seq x y z
N MET A 1 -23.43 -14.18 -9.66
CA MET A 1 -23.32 -14.23 -8.18
C MET A 1 -21.86 -14.41 -7.83
N ILE A 2 -21.31 -13.60 -6.92
CA ILE A 2 -19.90 -13.73 -6.48
C ILE A 2 -19.78 -14.99 -5.62
N LYS A 3 -18.78 -15.84 -5.88
CA LYS A 3 -18.53 -17.04 -5.06
C LYS A 3 -18.00 -16.63 -3.68
N PRO A 4 -18.35 -17.32 -2.58
CA PRO A 4 -17.74 -17.08 -1.28
C PRO A 4 -16.21 -17.18 -1.33
N TYR A 5 -15.53 -16.32 -0.59
CA TYR A 5 -14.07 -16.28 -0.50
C TYR A 5 -13.62 -15.80 0.88
N THR A 6 -12.37 -16.07 1.24
CA THR A 6 -11.73 -15.55 2.45
C THR A 6 -11.06 -14.21 2.16
N ALA A 7 -11.28 -13.23 3.03
CA ALA A 7 -10.55 -11.98 3.07
C ALA A 7 -9.61 -11.95 4.28
N VAL A 8 -8.38 -11.46 4.10
CA VAL A 8 -7.40 -11.32 5.18
C VAL A 8 -6.97 -9.87 5.32
N GLY A 9 -6.96 -9.36 6.55
CA GLY A 9 -6.37 -8.06 6.89
C GLY A 9 -5.05 -8.28 7.61
N LEU A 10 -3.96 -7.67 7.12
CA LEU A 10 -2.65 -7.82 7.75
C LEU A 10 -2.44 -6.78 8.85
N ILE A 11 -1.70 -7.18 9.89
CA ILE A 11 -1.23 -6.30 10.97
C ILE A 11 0.31 -6.35 10.98
N PRO A 12 0.98 -5.70 10.01
CA PRO A 12 2.43 -5.72 9.89
C PRO A 12 3.08 -4.82 10.96
N THR A 13 4.31 -5.17 11.35
CA THR A 13 5.19 -4.16 11.96
C THR A 13 5.71 -3.27 10.85
N VAL A 14 5.38 -1.98 10.91
CA VAL A 14 5.79 -1.01 9.90
C VAL A 14 7.09 -0.35 10.33
N ARG A 15 8.02 -0.18 9.37
CA ARG A 15 9.25 0.56 9.58
C ARG A 15 9.18 1.87 8.82
N GLY A 16 9.41 2.98 9.52
CA GLY A 16 9.46 4.29 8.91
C GLY A 16 10.55 4.38 7.84
N ILE A 17 10.31 5.18 6.80
CA ILE A 17 11.26 5.41 5.71
C ILE A 17 11.96 6.76 5.84
N ARG A 18 13.11 6.90 5.19
CA ARG A 18 13.80 8.17 4.93
C ARG A 18 13.88 8.50 3.45
N THR A 19 13.87 7.46 2.61
CA THR A 19 13.86 7.54 1.15
C THR A 19 12.91 6.48 0.57
N ARG A 20 12.46 6.66 -0.67
CA ARG A 20 11.62 5.69 -1.40
C ARG A 20 12.24 4.29 -1.43
N ALA A 21 13.57 4.18 -1.48
CA ALA A 21 14.27 2.89 -1.48
C ALA A 21 14.03 2.06 -0.19
N ASP A 22 13.77 2.71 0.95
CA ASP A 22 13.50 2.02 2.21
C ASP A 22 12.18 1.23 2.18
N ILE A 23 11.24 1.60 1.31
CA ILE A 23 9.93 0.93 1.15
C ILE A 23 10.13 -0.56 0.82
N LYS A 24 11.21 -0.92 0.12
CA LYS A 24 11.55 -2.31 -0.22
C LYS A 24 11.56 -3.23 0.99
N ARG A 25 12.04 -2.75 2.15
CA ARG A 25 12.08 -3.53 3.39
C ARG A 25 10.68 -3.84 3.93
N ASN A 26 9.75 -2.91 3.78
CA ASN A 26 8.36 -3.11 4.16
C ASN A 26 7.65 -4.03 3.16
N LEU A 27 7.88 -3.88 1.86
CA LEU A 27 7.34 -4.78 0.82
C LEU A 27 7.80 -6.24 1.01
N GLU A 28 9.08 -6.45 1.33
CA GLU A 28 9.60 -7.78 1.65
C GLU A 28 8.92 -8.37 2.90
N HIS A 29 8.76 -7.56 3.95
CA HIS A 29 8.05 -7.98 5.16
C HIS A 29 6.58 -8.34 4.87
N LEU A 30 5.87 -7.52 4.08
CA LEU A 30 4.50 -7.78 3.66
C LEU A 30 4.39 -9.08 2.86
N SER A 31 5.31 -9.33 1.93
CA SER A 31 5.35 -10.59 1.16
C SER A 31 5.46 -11.82 2.07
N HIS A 32 6.29 -11.77 3.12
CA HIS A 32 6.39 -12.85 4.09
C HIS A 32 5.11 -13.04 4.92
N LEU A 33 4.47 -11.93 5.34
CA LEU A 33 3.21 -11.99 6.08
C LEU A 33 2.07 -12.52 5.22
N VAL A 34 1.98 -12.12 3.96
CA VAL A 34 1.00 -12.67 3.01
C VAL A 34 1.17 -14.16 2.87
N LYS A 35 2.40 -14.66 2.75
CA LYS A 35 2.66 -16.10 2.68
C LYS A 35 2.06 -16.86 3.86
N ALA A 36 2.26 -16.36 5.08
CA ALA A 36 1.71 -16.97 6.28
C ALA A 36 0.18 -16.85 6.33
N ALA A 37 -0.37 -15.67 6.05
CA ALA A 37 -1.80 -15.41 6.09
C ALA A 37 -2.56 -16.24 5.04
N ALA A 38 -2.09 -16.28 3.80
CA ALA A 38 -2.69 -17.07 2.73
C ALA A 38 -2.67 -18.57 3.08
N TRP A 39 -1.56 -19.08 3.62
CA TRP A 39 -1.46 -20.48 4.01
C TRP A 39 -2.39 -20.85 5.18
N LEU A 40 -2.48 -20.01 6.22
CA LEU A 40 -3.32 -20.27 7.39
C LEU A 40 -4.82 -20.07 7.12
N SER A 41 -5.18 -19.23 6.16
CA SER A 41 -6.57 -18.81 5.92
C SER A 41 -7.22 -19.44 4.69
N SER A 42 -6.47 -20.20 3.89
CA SER A 42 -6.97 -20.92 2.71
C SER A 42 -7.36 -22.37 3.03
N LEU A 43 -8.18 -22.58 4.08
CA LEU A 43 -8.63 -23.91 4.49
C LEU A 43 -9.80 -24.41 3.64
N ASP A 44 -10.98 -23.80 3.79
CA ASP A 44 -12.21 -24.19 3.07
C ASP A 44 -12.49 -23.31 1.84
N LEU A 45 -12.09 -22.04 1.91
CA LEU A 45 -12.29 -21.05 0.86
C LEU A 45 -10.96 -20.42 0.47
N PRO A 46 -10.76 -20.09 -0.82
CA PRO A 46 -9.55 -19.42 -1.24
C PRO A 46 -9.49 -18.00 -0.65
N VAL A 47 -8.29 -17.55 -0.31
CA VAL A 47 -8.05 -16.14 -0.08
C VAL A 47 -8.15 -15.44 -1.43
N LYS A 48 -9.07 -14.48 -1.57
CA LYS A 48 -9.23 -13.67 -2.80
C LYS A 48 -9.09 -12.17 -2.56
N LEU A 49 -8.94 -11.74 -1.30
CA LEU A 49 -8.74 -10.34 -0.94
C LEU A 49 -7.74 -10.24 0.21
N ILE A 50 -6.70 -9.43 0.02
CA ILE A 50 -5.65 -9.18 0.99
C ILE A 50 -5.59 -7.68 1.23
N ALA A 51 -5.83 -7.24 2.46
CA ALA A 51 -5.80 -5.83 2.84
C ALA A 51 -4.54 -5.50 3.64
N PHE A 52 -3.76 -4.55 3.14
CA PHE A 52 -2.66 -3.91 3.87
C PHE A 52 -3.18 -2.62 4.51
N PRO A 53 -2.79 -2.32 5.77
CA PRO A 53 -3.24 -1.11 6.43
C PRO A 53 -2.55 0.13 5.85
N GLU A 54 -3.12 1.29 6.16
CA GLU A 54 -2.48 2.59 5.94
C GLU A 54 -1.08 2.63 6.56
N GLY A 55 -0.15 3.24 5.85
CA GLY A 55 1.26 3.32 6.27
C GLY A 55 2.04 2.03 6.06
N ALA A 56 1.44 0.92 5.59
CA ALA A 56 2.16 -0.35 5.42
C ALA A 56 3.41 -0.25 4.54
N LEU A 57 3.45 0.68 3.58
CA LEU A 57 4.58 0.89 2.68
C LEU A 57 5.61 1.87 3.25
N GLN A 58 5.17 3.00 3.80
CA GLN A 58 6.03 4.16 4.10
C GLN A 58 6.10 4.53 5.60
N GLY A 59 5.22 3.97 6.43
CA GLY A 59 4.95 4.48 7.77
C GLY A 59 4.33 5.87 7.74
N PHE A 60 4.54 6.61 8.83
CA PHE A 60 3.99 7.96 9.06
C PHE A 60 5.11 8.94 9.42
N ASN A 61 6.32 8.74 8.89
CA ASN A 61 7.48 9.57 9.23
C ASN A 61 7.31 11.01 8.79
N ASP A 62 6.57 11.27 7.71
CA ASP A 62 6.19 12.61 7.27
C ASP A 62 5.44 13.37 8.36
N GLU A 63 4.47 12.70 9.00
CA GLU A 63 3.59 13.29 10.01
C GLU A 63 4.28 13.36 11.37
N VAL A 64 4.92 12.28 11.80
CA VAL A 64 5.55 12.17 13.14
C VAL A 64 6.77 13.08 13.28
N LEU A 65 7.51 13.30 12.19
CA LEU A 65 8.72 14.12 12.18
C LEU A 65 8.50 15.51 11.59
N ASP A 66 7.26 15.86 11.21
CA ASP A 66 6.90 17.14 10.58
C ASP A 66 7.86 17.49 9.42
N LEU A 67 8.01 16.53 8.50
CA LEU A 67 8.98 16.66 7.40
C LEU A 67 8.52 17.71 6.39
N ASP A 68 9.50 18.40 5.78
CA ASP A 68 9.21 19.31 4.68
C ASP A 68 8.45 18.60 3.55
N HIS A 69 7.27 19.15 3.23
CA HIS A 69 6.31 18.52 2.34
C HIS A 69 6.87 18.30 0.92
N VAL A 70 7.62 19.28 0.40
CA VAL A 70 8.21 19.21 -0.95
C VAL A 70 9.32 18.16 -0.99
N THR A 71 10.15 18.11 0.03
CA THR A 71 11.22 17.12 0.17
C THR A 71 10.63 15.72 0.24
N PHE A 72 9.60 15.50 1.06
CA PHE A 72 8.95 14.19 1.14
C PHE A 72 8.29 13.78 -0.18
N ALA A 73 7.62 14.71 -0.87
CA ALA A 73 7.03 14.45 -2.20
C ALA A 73 8.08 13.96 -3.21
N ARG A 74 9.30 14.49 -3.16
CA ARG A 74 10.37 14.15 -4.11
C ARG A 74 11.10 12.86 -3.75
N GLU A 75 11.44 12.70 -2.48
CA GLU A 75 12.34 11.64 -2.01
C GLU A 75 11.62 10.37 -1.54
N CYS A 76 10.34 10.46 -1.14
CA CYS A 76 9.62 9.39 -0.46
C CYS A 76 8.29 8.98 -1.10
N ALA A 77 7.55 9.92 -1.70
CA ALA A 77 6.27 9.62 -2.33
C ALA A 77 6.45 8.77 -3.59
N ILE A 78 5.52 7.82 -3.80
CA ILE A 78 5.55 6.92 -4.94
C ILE A 78 4.74 7.48 -6.12
N ASP A 79 4.81 6.80 -7.25
CA ASP A 79 3.84 6.96 -8.34
C ASP A 79 2.91 5.76 -8.36
N ILE A 80 1.66 5.98 -8.76
CA ILE A 80 0.66 4.91 -8.92
C ILE A 80 0.06 5.05 -10.33
N PRO A 81 0.31 4.10 -11.25
CA PRO A 81 1.17 2.92 -11.10
C PRO A 81 2.68 3.25 -11.06
N GLY A 82 3.48 2.34 -10.50
CA GLY A 82 4.94 2.45 -10.37
C GLY A 82 5.59 1.20 -9.77
N GLU A 83 6.89 1.28 -9.44
CA GLU A 83 7.69 0.14 -8.95
C GLU A 83 7.07 -0.58 -7.74
N GLU A 84 6.52 0.17 -6.78
CA GLU A 84 5.90 -0.38 -5.58
C GLU A 84 4.59 -1.10 -5.90
N THR A 85 3.77 -0.54 -6.80
CA THR A 85 2.55 -1.24 -7.24
C THR A 85 2.88 -2.47 -8.09
N ASP A 86 3.97 -2.46 -8.85
CA ASP A 86 4.44 -3.66 -9.56
C ASP A 86 4.87 -4.76 -8.59
N ALA A 87 5.54 -4.39 -7.49
CA ALA A 87 5.92 -5.32 -6.43
C ALA A 87 4.69 -5.92 -5.75
N LEU A 88 3.68 -5.10 -5.44
CA LEU A 88 2.39 -5.56 -4.93
C LEU A 88 1.66 -6.44 -5.97
N GLY A 89 1.72 -6.08 -7.24
CA GLY A 89 1.10 -6.85 -8.34
C GLY A 89 1.71 -8.25 -8.49
N LYS A 90 3.01 -8.42 -8.19
CA LYS A 90 3.62 -9.76 -8.09
C LYS A 90 2.99 -10.60 -6.98
N ILE A 91 2.67 -9.99 -5.84
CA ILE A 91 1.96 -10.67 -4.75
C ILE A 91 0.53 -11.02 -5.21
N ALA A 92 -0.19 -10.07 -5.82
CA ALA A 92 -1.55 -10.29 -6.30
C ALA A 92 -1.65 -11.48 -7.27
N ARG A 93 -0.73 -11.54 -8.24
CA ARG A 93 -0.59 -12.66 -9.18
C ARG A 93 -0.23 -13.97 -8.50
N ALA A 94 0.70 -13.95 -7.56
CA ALA A 94 1.16 -15.16 -6.88
C ALA A 94 0.05 -15.86 -6.07
N TYR A 95 -0.90 -15.10 -5.54
CA TYR A 95 -1.99 -15.61 -4.70
C TYR A 95 -3.36 -15.53 -5.37
N ASP A 96 -3.44 -15.21 -6.67
CA ASP A 96 -4.69 -15.01 -7.43
C ASP A 96 -5.71 -14.17 -6.63
N SER A 97 -5.24 -13.06 -6.06
CA SER A 97 -5.96 -12.27 -5.06
C SER A 97 -5.95 -10.80 -5.39
N PHE A 98 -7.05 -10.11 -5.06
CA PHE A 98 -7.06 -8.66 -5.01
C PHE A 98 -6.23 -8.17 -3.83
N ILE A 99 -5.53 -7.05 -4.00
CA ILE A 99 -4.79 -6.37 -2.93
C ILE A 99 -5.37 -4.99 -2.71
N ILE A 100 -5.70 -4.66 -1.47
CA ILE A 100 -5.97 -3.29 -1.02
C ILE A 100 -4.69 -2.77 -0.36
N ALA A 101 -4.22 -1.61 -0.80
CA ALA A 101 -3.06 -0.95 -0.22
C ALA A 101 -3.26 0.56 -0.20
N GLN A 102 -2.35 1.24 0.48
CA GLN A 102 -2.31 2.69 0.56
C GLN A 102 -0.85 3.16 0.47
N ALA A 103 -0.65 4.31 -0.15
CA ALA A 103 0.62 5.01 -0.17
C ALA A 103 0.43 6.52 -0.20
N LYS A 104 1.41 7.24 0.35
CA LYS A 104 1.66 8.64 0.02
C LYS A 104 2.22 8.69 -1.41
N ALA A 105 1.44 9.23 -2.34
CA ALA A 105 1.73 9.19 -3.77
C ALA A 105 1.63 10.58 -4.40
N ARG A 106 2.43 10.82 -5.44
CA ARG A 106 2.41 12.05 -6.23
C ARG A 106 1.19 12.09 -7.14
N HIS A 107 0.75 13.30 -7.48
CA HIS A 107 -0.25 13.50 -8.54
C HIS A 107 0.46 14.01 -9.81
N PRO A 108 0.16 13.46 -11.01
CA PRO A 108 0.85 13.83 -12.25
C PRO A 108 0.73 15.32 -12.61
N GLU A 109 -0.38 15.94 -12.21
CA GLU A 109 -0.66 17.35 -12.52
C GLU A 109 -0.27 18.33 -11.41
N ILE A 110 0.00 17.84 -10.19
CA ILE A 110 0.24 18.70 -9.02
C ILE A 110 1.67 18.50 -8.56
N LYS A 111 2.55 19.40 -9.01
CA LYS A 111 3.97 19.37 -8.69
C LYS A 111 4.22 19.59 -7.20
N ASP A 112 5.28 18.96 -6.69
CA ASP A 112 5.77 19.15 -5.32
C ASP A 112 4.71 18.91 -4.23
N ARG A 113 3.71 18.06 -4.53
CA ARG A 113 2.68 17.61 -3.60
C ARG A 113 2.55 16.09 -3.63
N PHE A 114 2.15 15.54 -2.50
CA PHE A 114 1.75 14.14 -2.38
C PHE A 114 0.39 14.06 -1.69
N PHE A 115 -0.31 12.97 -1.96
CA PHE A 115 -1.63 12.68 -1.43
C PHE A 115 -1.63 11.32 -0.77
N ASN A 116 -2.54 11.13 0.19
CA ASN A 116 -2.82 9.81 0.73
C ASN A 116 -3.78 9.08 -0.23
N VAL A 117 -3.26 8.06 -0.91
CA VAL A 117 -3.99 7.34 -1.96
C VAL A 117 -4.17 5.89 -1.55
N GLY A 118 -5.41 5.48 -1.33
CA GLY A 118 -5.81 4.08 -1.29
C GLY A 118 -5.98 3.53 -2.70
N PHE A 119 -5.57 2.30 -2.96
CA PHE A 119 -5.69 1.69 -4.27
C PHE A 119 -5.93 0.18 -4.19
N ILE A 120 -6.49 -0.38 -5.27
CA ILE A 120 -6.75 -1.82 -5.40
C ILE A 120 -6.01 -2.35 -6.62
N LEU A 121 -5.30 -3.47 -6.43
CA LEU A 121 -4.80 -4.29 -7.53
C LEU A 121 -5.69 -5.50 -7.74
N ASP A 122 -5.90 -5.87 -9.00
CA ASP A 122 -6.57 -7.11 -9.37
C ASP A 122 -5.62 -8.33 -9.30
N PRO A 123 -6.12 -9.57 -9.48
CA PRO A 123 -5.27 -10.77 -9.52
C PRO A 123 -4.27 -10.81 -10.68
N GLN A 124 -4.42 -9.97 -11.71
CA GLN A 124 -3.45 -9.81 -12.79
C GLN A 124 -2.32 -8.85 -12.38
N GLY A 125 -2.50 -8.15 -11.25
CA GLY A 125 -1.55 -7.22 -10.67
C GLY A 125 -1.66 -5.81 -11.25
N GLU A 126 -2.80 -5.49 -11.86
CA GLU A 126 -3.09 -4.17 -12.44
C GLU A 126 -3.85 -3.31 -11.41
N VAL A 127 -3.53 -2.01 -11.36
CA VAL A 127 -4.26 -1.06 -10.51
C VAL A 127 -5.62 -0.78 -11.15
N ILE A 128 -6.69 -1.21 -10.49
CA ILE A 128 -8.07 -1.09 -10.98
C ILE A 128 -8.90 -0.02 -10.25
N LEU A 129 -8.38 0.51 -9.15
CA LEU A 129 -9.03 1.58 -8.38
C LEU A 129 -7.98 2.44 -7.68
N GLN A 130 -8.20 3.75 -7.69
CA GLN A 130 -7.47 4.73 -6.87
C GLN A 130 -8.49 5.62 -6.16
N HIS A 131 -8.23 5.93 -4.89
CA HIS A 131 -9.05 6.79 -4.06
C HIS A 131 -8.15 7.73 -3.25
N TYR A 132 -8.34 9.03 -3.45
CA TYR A 132 -7.66 10.07 -2.67
C TYR A 132 -8.42 10.30 -1.37
N LYS A 133 -7.73 10.21 -0.24
CA LYS A 133 -8.31 10.42 1.10
C LYS A 133 -8.95 11.82 1.16
N VAL A 134 -10.25 11.86 1.42
CA VAL A 134 -11.03 13.11 1.44
C VAL A 134 -10.99 13.84 2.79
N SER A 135 -10.64 13.11 3.85
CA SER A 135 -10.51 13.65 5.21
C SER A 135 -9.18 13.20 5.79
N PRO A 136 -8.12 14.04 5.67
CA PRO A 136 -6.86 13.75 6.32
C PRO A 136 -6.99 13.92 7.85
N LEU A 137 -6.04 13.35 8.59
CA LEU A 137 -5.96 13.45 10.03
C LEU A 137 -5.42 14.84 10.43
N PHE A 138 -6.31 15.81 10.57
CA PHE A 138 -5.93 17.15 11.02
C PHE A 138 -5.53 17.17 12.51
N PRO A 139 -4.50 17.95 12.90
CA PRO A 139 -3.66 18.82 12.07
C PRO A 139 -2.37 18.16 11.56
N VAL A 140 -2.18 16.86 11.78
CA VAL A 140 -0.87 16.17 11.64
C VAL A 140 -0.59 15.62 10.25
N GLU A 141 -1.62 15.32 9.47
CA GLU A 141 -1.47 14.79 8.11
C GLU A 141 -1.45 15.94 7.09
N HIS A 142 -0.36 16.01 6.32
CA HIS A 142 -0.10 17.09 5.36
C HIS A 142 -0.40 16.73 3.90
N SER A 143 -0.96 15.54 3.65
CA SER A 143 -1.27 15.00 2.31
C SER A 143 -2.66 15.34 1.81
#